data_AF-A0A139NK38-F1
#
_entry.id   AF-A0A139NK38-F1
#
_cell.length_a   1.000
_cell.length_b   1.000
_cell.length_c   1.000
_cell.angle_alpha   90.00
_cell.angle_beta   90.00
_cell.angle_gamma   90.00
#
_symmetry.space_group_name_H-M   'P 1'
#
loop_
_entity.id
_entity.type
_entity.pdbx_description
1 polymer ?
#
loop_
_entity_poly.entity_id
_entity_poly.type
_entity_poly.pdbx_seq_one_letter_code
_entity_poly.pdbx_strand_id
1 'polypeptide(L)'
;MSQFKNEAVKAMVVLRKAFRSVDNYVSTTFKEDGLTTSQFAVLDLLNAKGPMTIGDLVKGALATSGNMTVVIKNMEKKGLGDASSLSQ
;
A
#
# COMPACT_ATOMS: atom_id res chain seq x y z
N MET A 1 31.32 13.47 2.71
CA MET A 1 29.84 13.47 2.77
C MET A 1 29.37 14.90 2.71
N SER A 2 28.49 15.26 1.77
CA SER A 2 28.00 16.63 1.58
C SER A 2 27.37 17.16 2.87
N GLN A 3 27.79 18.35 3.32
CA GLN A 3 27.26 18.99 4.52
C GLN A 3 25.85 19.51 4.20
N PHE A 4 24.81 18.89 4.78
CA PHE A 4 23.44 19.36 4.60
C PHE A 4 23.26 20.66 5.38
N LYS A 5 22.84 21.73 4.71
CA LYS A 5 22.56 23.03 5.34
C LYS A 5 21.35 22.99 6.30
N ASN A 6 20.51 21.95 6.18
CA ASN A 6 19.30 21.76 6.95
C ASN A 6 19.25 20.30 7.44
N GLU A 7 19.46 20.10 8.75
CA GLU A 7 19.45 18.76 9.36
C GLU A 7 18.07 18.08 9.26
N ALA A 8 16.96 18.82 9.18
CA ALA A 8 15.64 18.24 8.95
C ALA A 8 15.52 17.59 7.56
N VAL A 9 16.15 18.18 6.53
CA VAL A 9 16.21 17.59 5.18
C VAL A 9 16.99 16.28 5.22
N LYS A 10 18.12 16.24 5.93
CA LYS A 10 18.91 15.03 6.11
C LYS A 10 18.11 13.96 6.85
N ALA A 11 17.42 14.31 7.93
CA ALA A 11 16.56 13.40 8.68
C ALA A 11 15.45 12.82 7.79
N MET A 12 14.76 13.66 7.00
CA MET A 12 13.75 13.21 6.04
C MET A 12 14.33 12.21 5.01
N VAL A 13 15.52 12.49 4.47
CA VAL A 13 16.18 11.59 3.51
C VAL A 13 16.54 10.24 4.16
N VAL A 14 17.09 10.27 5.37
CA VAL A 14 17.43 9.05 6.13
C VAL A 14 16.17 8.25 6.44
N LEU A 15 15.11 8.91 6.91
CA LEU A 15 13.82 8.27 7.20
C LEU A 15 13.24 7.60 5.95
N ARG A 16 13.25 8.28 4.80
CA ARG A 16 12.78 7.70 3.52
C ARG A 16 13.61 6.50 3.08
N LYS A 17 14.91 6.47 3.38
CA LYS A 17 15.79 5.33 3.08
C LYS A 17 15.49 4.16 4.01
N ALA A 18 15.36 4.42 5.31
CA ALA A 18 15.01 3.41 6.30
C ALA A 18 13.64 2.77 5.97
N PHE A 19 12.63 3.59 5.67
CA PHE A 19 11.32 3.12 5.23
C PHE A 19 11.44 2.21 4.00
N ARG A 20 12.18 2.63 2.96
CA ARG A 20 12.40 1.80 1.76
C ARG A 20 13.10 0.48 2.04
N SER A 21 14.07 0.45 2.95
CA SER A 21 14.74 -0.80 3.33
C SER A 21 13.77 -1.78 3.99
N VAL A 22 12.92 -1.29 4.89
CA VAL A 22 11.89 -2.12 5.53
C VAL A 22 10.85 -2.58 4.50
N ASP A 23 10.33 -1.66 3.69
CA ASP A 23 9.32 -1.94 2.66
C ASP A 23 9.82 -2.97 1.65
N ASN A 24 11.08 -2.86 1.19
CA ASN A 24 11.68 -3.85 0.30
C ASN A 24 11.74 -5.24 0.93
N TYR A 25 12.15 -5.33 2.20
CA TYR A 25 12.25 -6.58 2.92
C TYR A 25 10.88 -7.23 3.15
N VAL A 26 9.90 -6.47 3.63
CA VAL A 26 8.53 -7.00 3.84
C VAL A 26 7.88 -7.37 2.52
N SER A 27 8.20 -6.63 1.44
CA SER A 27 7.61 -6.90 0.13
C SER A 27 7.99 -8.23 -0.48
N THR A 28 9.10 -8.85 -0.10
CA THR A 28 9.46 -10.17 -0.66
C THR A 28 8.44 -11.22 -0.24
N THR A 29 7.95 -11.17 1.01
CA THR A 29 7.00 -12.15 1.55
C THR A 29 5.71 -12.20 0.74
N PHE A 30 5.03 -11.05 0.54
CA PHE A 30 3.77 -11.06 -0.22
C PHE A 30 3.98 -11.20 -1.74
N LYS A 31 5.17 -10.86 -2.26
CA LYS A 31 5.49 -11.09 -3.68
C LYS A 31 5.70 -12.56 -3.99
N GLU A 32 6.23 -13.35 -3.05
CA GLU A 32 6.32 -14.81 -3.16
C GLU A 32 4.93 -15.44 -3.28
N ASP A 33 3.92 -14.84 -2.63
CA ASP A 33 2.50 -15.20 -2.78
C ASP A 33 1.83 -14.62 -4.05
N GLY A 34 2.60 -13.98 -4.93
CA GLY A 34 2.12 -13.43 -6.20
C GLY A 34 1.36 -12.10 -6.07
N LEU A 35 1.41 -11.44 -4.92
CA LEU A 35 0.77 -10.15 -4.69
C LEU A 35 1.68 -8.99 -5.08
N THR A 36 1.08 -7.97 -5.69
CA THR A 36 1.73 -6.66 -5.83
C THR A 36 1.61 -5.85 -4.54
N THR A 37 2.49 -4.88 -4.34
CA THR A 37 2.44 -3.97 -3.17
C THR A 37 1.07 -3.31 -3.01
N SER A 38 0.42 -2.90 -4.10
CA SER A 38 -0.92 -2.30 -4.03
C SER A 38 -2.00 -3.29 -3.61
N GLN A 39 -1.90 -4.55 -4.06
CA GLN A 39 -2.85 -5.59 -3.66
C GLN A 39 -2.67 -5.97 -2.20
N PHE A 40 -1.42 -6.06 -1.73
CA PHE A 40 -1.12 -6.27 -0.32
C PHE A 40 -1.66 -5.13 0.54
N ALA A 41 -1.46 -3.87 0.13
CA ALA A 41 -1.99 -2.73 0.88
C ALA A 41 -3.52 -2.72 1.01
N VAL A 42 -4.23 -3.19 -0.03
CA VAL A 42 -5.69 -3.38 0.02
C VAL A 42 -6.04 -4.45 1.07
N LEU A 43 -5.38 -5.60 1.03
CA LEU A 43 -5.62 -6.71 1.97
C LEU A 43 -5.28 -6.34 3.41
N ASP A 44 -4.15 -5.67 3.64
CA ASP A 44 -3.70 -5.23 4.96
C ASP A 44 -4.70 -4.24 5.57
N LEU A 45 -5.22 -3.30 4.77
CA LEU A 45 -6.21 -2.34 5.25
C LEU A 45 -7.56 -3.01 5.56
N LEU A 46 -8.02 -3.94 4.71
CA LEU A 46 -9.23 -4.73 4.97
C LEU A 46 -9.07 -5.61 6.21
N ASN A 47 -7.87 -6.18 6.43
CA ASN A 47 -7.59 -6.97 7.62
C ASN A 47 -7.57 -6.10 8.90
N ALA A 48 -7.00 -4.90 8.83
CA ALA A 48 -6.87 -4.01 9.99
C ALA A 48 -8.19 -3.32 10.39
N LYS A 49 -9.05 -2.99 9.41
CA LYS A 49 -10.26 -2.17 9.65
C LYS A 49 -11.57 -2.89 9.31
N GLY A 50 -11.51 -4.08 8.73
CA GLY A 50 -12.67 -4.83 8.27
C GLY A 50 -13.18 -4.39 6.88
N PRO A 51 -14.37 -4.89 6.49
CA PRO A 51 -15.01 -4.52 5.23
C PRO A 51 -15.27 -3.02 5.15
N MET A 52 -15.01 -2.42 3.99
CA MET A 52 -15.20 -0.99 3.75
C MET A 52 -15.50 -0.74 2.28
N THR A 53 -15.94 0.47 1.94
CA THR A 53 -16.15 0.87 0.55
C THR A 53 -14.82 1.15 -0.17
N ILE A 54 -14.81 1.08 -1.50
CA ILE A 54 -13.65 1.50 -2.31
C ILE A 54 -13.29 2.96 -2.01
N GLY A 55 -14.29 3.81 -1.78
CA GLY A 55 -14.08 5.22 -1.46
C GLY A 55 -13.34 5.42 -0.15
N ASP A 56 -13.66 4.64 0.88
CA ASP A 56 -13.00 4.71 2.18
C ASP A 56 -11.61 4.08 2.15
N LEU A 57 -11.43 3.04 1.33
CA LEU A 57 -10.11 2.47 1.07
C LEU A 57 -9.17 3.48 0.41
N VAL A 58 -9.64 4.22 -0.60
CA VAL A 58 -8.83 5.26 -1.26
C VAL A 58 -8.49 6.41 -0.32
N LYS A 59 -9.37 6.76 0.62
CA LYS A 59 -9.09 7.78 1.66
C LYS A 59 -8.14 7.28 2.73
N GLY A 60 -8.22 6.00 3.09
CA GLY A 60 -7.41 5.37 4.12
C GLY A 60 -6.04 4.92 3.66
N ALA A 61 -5.90 4.60 2.37
CA ALA A 61 -4.62 4.24 1.77
C ALA A 61 -3.79 5.49 1.55
N LEU A 62 -2.57 5.53 2.12
CA LEU A 62 -1.55 6.55 1.86
C LEU A 62 -0.99 6.49 0.42
N ALA A 63 -1.66 5.78 -0.49
CA ALA A 63 -1.24 5.56 -1.88
C ALA A 63 -1.99 6.50 -2.84
N THR A 64 -1.27 7.02 -3.83
CA THR A 64 -1.82 7.90 -4.86
C THR A 64 -2.95 7.20 -5.62
N SER A 65 -4.13 7.79 -5.57
CA SER A 65 -5.44 7.28 -6.01
C SER A 65 -5.57 6.87 -7.48
N GLY A 66 -4.53 7.04 -8.32
CA GLY A 66 -4.65 6.95 -9.77
C GLY A 66 -5.01 5.58 -10.34
N ASN A 67 -4.83 4.49 -9.60
CA ASN A 67 -5.07 3.13 -10.12
C ASN A 67 -5.71 2.15 -9.12
N MET A 68 -6.16 2.62 -7.96
CA MET A 68 -6.66 1.73 -6.90
C MET A 68 -7.92 0.97 -7.32
N THR A 69 -8.84 1.63 -8.02
CA THR A 69 -10.05 1.01 -8.57
C THR A 69 -9.74 -0.09 -9.58
N VAL A 70 -8.68 0.08 -10.39
CA VAL A 70 -8.24 -0.94 -11.35
C VAL A 70 -7.62 -2.13 -10.63
N VAL A 71 -6.81 -1.88 -9.59
CA VAL A 71 -6.23 -2.93 -8.75
C VAL A 71 -7.32 -3.76 -8.08
N ILE A 72 -8.30 -3.12 -7.44
CA ILE A 72 -9.42 -3.82 -6.79
C ILE A 72 -10.19 -4.65 -7.81
N LYS A 73 -10.61 -4.06 -8.94
CA LYS A 73 -11.32 -4.81 -10.00
C LYS A 73 -10.52 -6.00 -10.54
N ASN A 74 -9.20 -5.89 -10.58
CA ASN A 74 -8.33 -7.00 -10.97
C ASN A 74 -8.17 -8.05 -9.86
N MET A 75 -8.24 -7.67 -8.58
CA MET A 75 -8.26 -8.60 -7.45
C MET A 75 -9.57 -9.39 -7.39
N GLU A 76 -10.71 -8.75 -7.62
CA GLU A 76 -12.04 -9.38 -7.67
C GLU A 76 -12.07 -10.48 -8.75
N LYS A 77 -11.56 -10.18 -9.96
CA LYS A 77 -11.44 -11.16 -11.04
C LYS A 77 -10.57 -12.36 -10.68
N LYS A 78 -9.61 -12.19 -9.77
CA LYS A 78 -8.70 -13.24 -9.30
C LYS A 78 -9.23 -13.98 -8.06
N GLY A 79 -10.39 -13.59 -7.52
CA GLY A 79 -10.94 -14.16 -6.29
C GLY A 79 -10.14 -13.82 -5.03
N LEU A 80 -9.31 -12.76 -5.07
CA LEU A 80 -8.42 -12.35 -3.97
C LEU A 80 -9.10 -11.38 -2.98
N GLY A 81 -10.38 -11.06 -3.19
CA GLY A 81 -11.19 -10.20 -2.33
C GLY A 81 -12.62 -10.13 -2.85
N ASP A 82 -13.60 -10.20 -1.96
CA ASP A 82 -15.01 -10.27 -2.33
C ASP A 82 -15.60 -8.85 -2.52
N ALA A 83 -15.77 -8.47 -3.79
CA ALA A 83 -16.42 -7.24 -4.25
C ALA A 83 -17.81 -7.00 -3.65
N SER A 84 -18.49 -8.07 -3.26
CA SER A 84 -19.86 -8.01 -2.74
C SER A 84 -19.96 -7.25 -1.41
N SER A 85 -18.83 -7.08 -0.71
CA SER A 85 -18.71 -6.22 0.48
C SER A 85 -18.31 -4.77 0.17
N LEU A 86 -17.89 -4.49 -1.08
CA LEU A 86 -17.35 -3.21 -1.56
C LEU A 86 -18.33 -2.45 -2.48
N SER A 87 -19.48 -3.07 -2.80
CA SER A 87 -20.49 -2.57 -3.76
C SER A 87 -21.68 -1.83 -3.13
N GLN A 88 -21.60 -1.45 -1.86
CA GLN A 88 -22.55 -0.51 -1.24
C GLN A 88 -21.86 0.80 -0.87
#